data_AF-A0A2V8U3N5-F1
#
_entry.id   AF-A0A2V8U3N5-F1
#
_cell.length_a   1.000
_cell.length_b   1.000
_cell.length_c   1.000
_cell.angle_alpha   90.00
_cell.angle_beta   90.00
_cell.angle_gamma   90.00
#
_symmetry.space_group_name_H-M   'P 1'
#
loop_
_entity.id
_entity.type
_entity.pdbx_description
1 polymer ?
#
loop_
_entity_poly.entity_id
_entity_poly.type
_entity_poly.pdbx_seq_one_letter_code
_entity_poly.pdbx_strand_id
1 'polypeptide(L)'
;MIWGGFHGALLSLERIIGRDRFRGAPGALVYPFRAIFTFALVCVGWVFFRATNLADSLYVIREMFAGKAGWSGFLIPAWLLCFVGASLVIALGEEKSEWLERLAKGPGWAYAAVITVLLFSIELIGVTDKPVPFIYFQF
;
A
#
# COMPACT_ATOMS: atom_id res chain seq x y z
N MET A 1 -24.46 1.33 4.07
CA MET A 1 -25.47 0.51 3.34
C MET A 1 -25.10 0.27 1.87
N ILE A 2 -24.69 1.30 1.11
CA ILE A 2 -24.33 1.19 -0.32
C ILE A 2 -23.16 0.23 -0.57
N TRP A 3 -22.14 0.26 0.28
CA TRP A 3 -20.98 -0.65 0.21
C TRP A 3 -21.35 -2.14 0.22
N GLY A 4 -22.22 -2.55 1.16
CA GLY A 4 -22.69 -3.93 1.24
C GLY A 4 -23.54 -4.34 0.03
N GLY A 5 -24.35 -3.43 -0.50
CA GLY A 5 -25.12 -3.64 -1.73
C GLY A 5 -24.22 -3.80 -2.96
N PHE A 6 -23.16 -3.00 -3.07
CA PHE A 6 -22.18 -3.09 -4.14
C PHE A 6 -21.45 -4.44 -4.14
N HIS A 7 -20.92 -4.86 -3.00
CA HIS A 7 -20.28 -6.18 -2.89
C HIS A 7 -21.27 -7.32 -3.09
N GLY A 8 -22.51 -7.21 -2.58
CA GLY A 8 -23.57 -8.19 -2.83
C GLY A 8 -23.91 -8.35 -4.31
N ALA A 9 -23.95 -7.24 -5.07
CA ALA A 9 -24.15 -7.25 -6.51
C ALA A 9 -22.98 -7.92 -7.25
N LEU A 10 -21.73 -7.63 -6.83
CA LEU A 10 -20.54 -8.28 -7.38
C LEU A 10 -20.54 -9.79 -7.16
N LEU A 11 -20.86 -10.27 -5.96
CA LEU A 11 -20.98 -11.71 -5.68
C LEU A 11 -22.11 -12.36 -6.48
N SER A 12 -23.22 -11.65 -6.69
CA SER A 12 -24.35 -12.16 -7.48
C SER A 12 -23.96 -12.28 -8.96
N LEU A 13 -23.22 -11.30 -9.49
CA LEU A 13 -22.70 -11.32 -10.85
C LEU A 13 -21.65 -12.43 -11.04
N GLU A 14 -20.75 -12.64 -10.06
CA GLU A 14 -19.78 -13.73 -10.08
C GLU A 14 -20.47 -15.11 -10.17
N ARG A 15 -21.57 -15.30 -9.42
CA ARG A 15 -22.36 -16.53 -9.47
C ARG A 15 -23.00 -16.76 -10.85
N ILE A 16 -23.46 -15.70 -11.52
CA ILE A 16 -24.08 -15.79 -12.86
C ILE A 16 -23.04 -16.09 -13.94
N ILE A 17 -21.84 -15.49 -13.87
CA ILE A 17 -20.77 -15.72 -14.86
C ILE A 17 -20.19 -17.14 -14.78
N GLY A 18 -20.42 -17.83 -13.65
CA GLY A 18 -20.09 -19.23 -13.46
C GLY A 18 -18.67 -19.41 -12.94
N ARG A 19 -18.56 -20.02 -11.76
CA ARG A 19 -17.28 -20.28 -11.07
C ARG A 19 -16.30 -21.09 -11.93
N ASP A 20 -16.83 -21.97 -12.78
CA ASP A 20 -16.02 -22.87 -13.61
C ASP A 20 -15.28 -22.16 -14.76
N ARG A 21 -15.74 -20.99 -15.21
CA ARG A 21 -15.03 -20.16 -16.22
C ARG A 21 -13.76 -19.49 -15.66
N PHE A 22 -13.64 -19.41 -14.34
CA PHE A 22 -12.50 -18.83 -13.63
C PHE A 22 -11.56 -19.87 -12.99
N ARG A 23 -11.94 -21.16 -12.97
CA ARG A 23 -11.14 -22.25 -12.38
C ARG A 23 -9.99 -22.73 -13.26
N GLY A 24 -10.04 -22.49 -14.57
CA GLY A 24 -8.91 -22.75 -15.46
C GLY A 24 -7.78 -21.74 -15.20
N ALA A 25 -6.53 -22.20 -15.20
CA ALA A 25 -5.36 -21.33 -15.10
C ALA A 25 -5.49 -20.24 -16.18
N PRO A 26 -5.68 -18.95 -15.79
CA PRO A 26 -5.73 -17.89 -16.78
C PRO A 26 -4.41 -17.89 -17.54
N GLY A 27 -4.46 -17.76 -18.87
CA GLY A 27 -3.24 -17.54 -19.65
C GLY A 27 -2.44 -16.38 -19.04
N ALA A 28 -1.11 -16.40 -19.14
CA ALA A 28 -0.22 -15.44 -18.49
C ALA A 28 -0.62 -13.96 -18.71
N LEU A 29 -1.30 -13.66 -19.81
CA LEU A 29 -1.81 -12.34 -20.18
C LEU A 29 -3.17 -11.98 -19.55
N VAL A 30 -4.00 -12.97 -19.23
CA VAL A 30 -5.35 -12.79 -18.66
C VAL A 30 -5.30 -12.57 -17.16
N TYR A 31 -4.28 -13.14 -16.49
CA TYR A 31 -4.07 -12.97 -15.05
C TYR A 31 -3.92 -11.50 -14.60
N PRO A 32 -3.00 -10.69 -15.17
CA PRO A 32 -2.84 -9.30 -14.75
C PRO A 32 -4.10 -8.47 -14.99
N PHE A 33 -4.81 -8.72 -16.10
CA PHE A 33 -6.06 -8.02 -16.39
C PHE A 33 -7.15 -8.32 -15.34
N ARG A 34 -7.30 -9.60 -14.94
CA ARG A 34 -8.23 -9.99 -13.87
C ARG A 34 -7.86 -9.34 -12.55
N ALA A 35 -6.57 -9.33 -12.20
CA ALA A 35 -6.08 -8.72 -10.96
C ALA A 35 -6.35 -7.22 -10.94
N ILE A 36 -6.02 -6.50 -12.02
CA ILE A 36 -6.26 -5.06 -12.15
C ILE A 36 -7.76 -4.76 -12.08
N PHE A 37 -8.58 -5.56 -12.74
CA PHE A 37 -10.03 -5.37 -12.73
C PHE A 37 -10.63 -5.55 -11.34
N THR A 38 -10.30 -6.65 -10.64
CA THR A 38 -10.76 -6.88 -9.27
C THR A 38 -10.24 -5.79 -8.33
N PHE A 39 -8.99 -5.38 -8.49
CA PHE A 39 -8.40 -4.27 -7.74
C PHE A 39 -9.18 -2.97 -7.94
N ALA A 40 -9.47 -2.60 -9.19
CA ALA A 40 -10.24 -1.40 -9.51
C ALA A 40 -11.65 -1.45 -8.90
N LEU A 41 -12.33 -2.60 -8.97
CA LEU A 41 -13.64 -2.78 -8.34
C LEU A 41 -13.59 -2.59 -6.82
N VAL A 42 -12.57 -3.15 -6.17
CA VAL A 42 -12.37 -2.99 -4.72
C VAL A 42 -12.06 -1.53 -4.38
N CYS A 43 -11.22 -0.84 -5.15
CA CYS A 43 -10.92 0.58 -4.97
C CYS A 43 -12.19 1.45 -5.07
N VAL A 44 -13.06 1.20 -6.06
CA VAL A 44 -14.35 1.89 -6.18
C VAL A 44 -15.25 1.57 -4.99
N GLY A 45 -15.27 0.30 -4.55
CA GLY A 45 -15.96 -0.11 -3.32
C GLY A 45 -15.51 0.70 -2.11
N TRP A 46 -14.20 0.88 -1.91
CA TRP A 46 -13.64 1.67 -0.80
C TRP A 46 -14.11 3.12 -0.77
N VAL A 47 -14.38 3.74 -1.92
CA VAL A 47 -14.93 5.11 -1.96
C VAL A 47 -16.29 5.17 -1.26
N PHE A 48 -17.18 4.20 -1.52
CA PHE A 48 -18.49 4.11 -0.86
C PHE A 48 -18.41 3.73 0.62
N PHE A 49 -17.32 3.10 1.05
CA PHE A 49 -17.06 2.82 2.47
C PHE A 49 -16.61 4.07 3.23
N ARG A 50 -15.75 4.89 2.62
CA ARG A 50 -15.15 6.06 3.27
C ARG A 50 -16.01 7.32 3.18
N ALA A 51 -16.79 7.50 2.11
CA ALA A 51 -17.56 8.72 1.89
C ALA A 51 -18.70 8.87 2.92
N THR A 52 -18.88 10.08 3.44
CA THR A 52 -19.91 10.45 4.42
C THR A 52 -21.31 10.52 3.78
N ASN A 53 -21.41 10.80 2.48
CA ASN A 53 -22.67 10.85 1.75
C ASN A 53 -22.50 10.39 0.29
N LEU A 54 -23.64 10.17 -0.40
CA LEU A 54 -23.66 9.68 -1.78
C LEU A 54 -23.07 10.72 -2.77
N ALA A 55 -23.32 12.01 -2.56
CA ALA A 55 -22.82 13.06 -3.44
C ALA A 55 -21.28 13.11 -3.45
N ASP A 56 -20.66 12.99 -2.28
CA ASP A 56 -19.20 12.96 -2.12
C ASP A 56 -18.60 11.72 -2.78
N SER A 57 -19.25 10.55 -2.65
CA SER A 57 -18.78 9.33 -3.33
C SER A 57 -18.80 9.47 -4.86
N LEU A 58 -19.85 10.06 -5.43
CA LEU A 58 -19.97 10.30 -6.88
C LEU A 58 -18.96 11.35 -7.34
N TYR A 59 -18.72 12.39 -6.53
CA TYR A 59 -17.71 13.39 -6.82
C TYR A 59 -16.32 12.76 -6.91
N VAL A 60 -15.93 11.94 -5.93
CA VAL A 60 -14.62 11.25 -5.92
C VAL A 60 -14.49 10.31 -7.11
N ILE A 61 -15.51 9.48 -7.39
CA ILE A 61 -15.49 8.57 -8.56
C ILE A 61 -15.35 9.36 -9.85
N ARG A 62 -16.09 10.47 -10.01
CA ARG A 62 -15.98 11.32 -11.20
C ARG A 62 -14.57 11.89 -11.36
N GLU A 63 -13.96 12.39 -10.28
CA GLU A 63 -12.61 12.95 -10.33
C GLU A 63 -11.53 11.88 -10.59
N MET A 64 -11.74 10.62 -10.17
CA MET A 64 -10.84 9.50 -10.53
C MET A 64 -10.73 9.28 -12.05
N PHE A 65 -11.81 9.52 -12.80
CA PHE A 65 -11.86 9.33 -14.26
C PHE A 65 -11.84 10.64 -15.06
N ALA A 66 -12.06 11.80 -14.43
CA ALA A 66 -12.11 13.09 -15.11
C ALA A 66 -10.76 13.54 -15.69
N GLY A 67 -9.66 12.84 -15.39
CA GLY A 67 -8.34 13.16 -15.93
C GLY A 67 -7.79 14.50 -15.47
N LYS A 68 -8.47 15.20 -14.55
CA LYS A 68 -8.00 16.39 -13.84
C LYS A 68 -7.03 16.04 -12.71
N ALA A 69 -6.31 14.93 -12.85
CA ALA A 69 -5.07 14.76 -12.13
C ALA A 69 -4.23 15.96 -12.56
N GLY A 70 -4.19 17.00 -11.72
CA GLY A 70 -3.20 18.02 -11.86
C GLY A 70 -1.88 17.26 -11.94
N TRP A 71 -1.23 17.30 -13.10
CA TRP A 71 0.20 17.02 -13.22
C TRP A 71 1.00 18.12 -12.48
N SER A 72 0.47 18.62 -11.36
CA SER A 72 1.00 19.68 -10.53
C SER A 72 1.99 19.15 -9.50
N GLY A 73 2.35 17.87 -9.56
CA GLY A 73 3.40 17.31 -8.73
C GLY A 73 3.38 15.80 -8.73
N PHE A 74 4.56 15.21 -8.80
CA PHE A 74 4.78 13.81 -8.47
C PHE A 74 4.13 13.55 -7.09
N LEU A 75 3.13 12.64 -7.01
CA LEU A 75 2.46 12.29 -5.74
C LEU A 75 3.44 11.80 -4.68
N ILE A 76 4.60 11.31 -5.12
CA ILE A 76 5.74 10.96 -4.29
C ILE A 76 6.64 12.20 -4.26
N PRO A 77 6.78 12.87 -3.10
CA PRO A 77 7.73 13.95 -2.95
C PRO A 77 9.13 13.53 -3.40
N ALA A 78 9.89 14.43 -4.02
CA ALA A 78 11.24 14.13 -4.51
C ALA A 78 12.17 13.57 -3.42
N TRP A 79 11.99 14.00 -2.16
CA TRP A 79 12.76 13.51 -1.02
C TRP A 79 12.51 12.02 -0.72
N LEU A 80 11.29 11.51 -0.96
CA LEU A 80 11.01 10.07 -0.85
C LEU A 80 11.73 9.28 -1.95
N LEU A 81 11.80 9.81 -3.16
CA LEU A 81 12.59 9.18 -4.23
C LEU A 81 14.07 9.15 -3.88
N CYS A 82 14.59 10.20 -3.25
CA CYS A 82 15.96 10.21 -2.72
C CYS A 82 16.17 9.13 -1.66
N PHE A 83 15.23 8.93 -0.73
CA PHE A 83 15.31 7.85 0.26
C PHE A 83 15.26 6.46 -0.36
N VAL A 84 14.38 6.24 -1.34
CA VAL A 84 14.32 4.97 -2.09
C VAL A 84 15.66 4.72 -2.78
N GLY A 85 16.19 5.71 -3.49
CA GLY A 85 17.51 5.62 -4.14
C GLY A 85 18.64 5.35 -3.15
N ALA A 86 18.67 6.06 -2.02
CA ALA A 86 19.66 5.87 -0.97
C ALA A 86 19.57 4.47 -0.36
N SER A 87 18.36 3.97 -0.05
CA SER A 87 18.16 2.61 0.46
C SER A 87 18.64 1.55 -0.52
N LEU A 88 18.43 1.76 -1.82
CA LEU A 88 18.89 0.85 -2.85
C LEU A 88 20.41 0.83 -2.95
N VAL A 89 21.06 2.00 -2.91
CA VAL A 89 22.53 2.10 -2.91
C VAL A 89 23.12 1.43 -1.67
N ILE A 90 22.50 1.63 -0.50
CA ILE A 90 22.91 0.96 0.75
C ILE A 90 22.76 -0.55 0.62
N ALA A 91 21.64 -1.05 0.09
CA ALA A 91 21.40 -2.48 -0.10
C ALA A 91 22.44 -3.11 -1.06
N LEU A 92 22.73 -2.45 -2.19
CA LEU A 92 23.75 -2.93 -3.13
C LEU A 92 25.17 -2.86 -2.53
N GLY A 93 25.44 -1.88 -1.69
CA GLY A 93 26.71 -1.79 -0.95
C GLY A 93 26.83 -2.87 0.13
N GLU A 94 25.72 -3.20 0.78
CA GLU A 94 25.61 -4.26 1.77
C GLU A 94 25.88 -5.63 1.13
N GLU A 95 25.23 -5.93 0.01
CA GLU A 95 25.43 -7.17 -0.74
C GLU A 95 26.90 -7.41 -1.14
N LYS A 96 27.66 -6.34 -1.45
CA LYS A 96 29.07 -6.45 -1.82
C LYS A 96 30.04 -6.52 -0.64
N SER A 97 29.70 -5.88 0.47
CA SER A 97 30.60 -5.71 1.61
C SER A 97 30.32 -6.68 2.75
N GLU A 98 29.12 -7.27 2.76
CA GLU A 98 28.57 -8.14 3.81
C GLU A 98 28.78 -7.55 5.22
N TRP A 99 28.75 -6.21 5.31
CA TRP A 99 29.10 -5.48 6.53
C TRP A 99 28.16 -5.76 7.69
N LEU A 100 26.87 -6.05 7.42
CA LEU A 100 25.91 -6.47 8.44
C LEU A 100 26.27 -7.83 9.02
N GLU A 101 26.66 -8.79 8.17
CA GLU A 101 27.14 -10.09 8.65
C GLU A 101 28.42 -9.97 9.47
N ARG A 102 29.35 -9.11 9.03
CA ARG A 102 30.61 -8.85 9.74
C ARG A 102 30.38 -8.18 11.09
N LEU A 103 29.43 -7.27 11.18
CA LEU A 103 29.02 -6.65 12.44
C LEU A 103 28.38 -7.67 13.39
N ALA A 104 27.54 -8.57 12.86
CA ALA A 104 26.89 -9.63 13.63
C ALA A 104 27.89 -10.69 14.15
N LYS A 105 28.92 -11.02 13.34
CA LYS A 105 30.01 -11.94 13.71
C LYS A 105 31.15 -11.25 14.47
N GLY A 106 31.09 -9.92 14.61
CA GLY A 106 32.11 -9.08 15.21
C GLY A 106 32.10 -9.08 16.74
N PRO A 107 32.87 -8.18 17.37
CA PRO A 107 32.92 -8.10 18.82
C PRO A 107 31.57 -7.61 19.39
N GLY A 108 31.08 -8.27 20.45
CA GLY A 108 29.72 -8.06 20.98
C GLY A 108 29.42 -6.63 21.42
N TRP A 109 30.43 -5.84 21.80
CA TRP A 109 30.25 -4.42 22.14
C TRP A 109 29.87 -3.56 20.93
N ALA A 110 30.39 -3.87 19.73
CA ALA A 110 30.09 -3.12 18.52
C ALA A 110 28.65 -3.39 18.08
N TYR A 111 28.23 -4.66 18.16
CA TYR A 111 26.84 -5.04 17.93
C TYR A 111 25.88 -4.36 18.93
N ALA A 112 26.22 -4.42 20.23
CA ALA A 112 25.42 -3.78 21.28
C ALA A 112 25.30 -2.26 21.09
N ALA A 113 26.38 -1.59 20.68
CA ALA A 113 26.37 -0.16 20.37
C ALA A 113 25.40 0.16 19.22
N VAL A 114 25.45 -0.60 18.13
CA VAL A 114 24.56 -0.39 16.97
C VAL A 114 23.10 -0.62 17.33
N ILE A 115 22.79 -1.69 18.06
CA ILE A 115 21.41 -1.95 18.54
C ILE A 115 20.93 -0.83 19.46
N THR A 116 21.79 -0.33 20.35
CA THR A 116 21.44 0.77 21.26
C THR A 116 21.10 2.03 20.48
N VAL A 117 21.91 2.38 19.47
CA VAL A 117 21.66 3.55 18.60
C VAL A 117 20.35 3.39 17.83
N LEU A 118 20.06 2.18 17.32
CA LEU A 118 18.80 1.88 16.63
C LEU A 118 17.59 2.08 17.54
N LEU A 119 17.61 1.50 18.73
CA LEU A 119 16.52 1.63 19.71
C LEU A 119 16.33 3.08 20.13
N PHE A 120 17.42 3.80 20.40
CA PHE A 120 17.39 5.22 20.73
C PHE A 120 16.80 6.06 19.58
N SER A 121 17.14 5.75 18.33
CA SER A 121 16.58 6.43 17.16
C SER A 121 15.07 6.20 17.03
N ILE A 122 14.61 4.98 17.32
CA ILE A 122 13.18 4.65 17.33
C ILE A 122 12.46 5.41 18.44
N GLU A 123 13.07 5.57 19.62
CA GLU A 123 12.48 6.34 20.71
C GLU A 123 12.37 7.84 20.36
N LEU A 124 13.43 8.43 19.77
CA LEU A 124 13.44 9.83 19.35
C LEU A 124 12.43 10.15 18.24
N ILE A 125 12.20 9.22 17.31
CA ILE A 125 11.33 9.42 16.14
C ILE A 125 9.90 8.91 16.39
N GLY A 126 9.75 7.87 17.22
CA GLY A 126 8.50 7.14 17.43
C GLY A 126 7.51 7.84 18.35
N VAL A 127 7.93 8.85 19.12
CA VAL A 127 7.01 9.70 19.88
C VAL A 127 6.29 10.62 18.91
N THR A 128 5.11 10.17 18.47
CA THR A 128 4.15 10.99 17.75
C THR A 128 3.05 11.37 18.74
N ASP A 129 2.91 12.66 19.04
CA ASP A 129 1.89 13.20 19.98
C ASP A 129 0.44 12.93 19.55
N LYS A 130 0.23 12.39 18.35
CA LYS A 130 -1.10 12.08 17.79
C LYS A 130 -1.32 10.57 17.84
N PRO A 131 -2.23 10.06 18.70
CA PRO A 131 -2.69 8.69 18.56
C PRO A 131 -3.39 8.55 17.21
N VAL A 132 -2.80 7.79 16.30
CA VAL A 132 -3.44 7.43 15.03
C VAL A 132 -4.53 6.41 15.38
N PRO A 133 -5.84 6.76 15.34
CA PRO A 133 -6.88 5.84 15.70
C PRO A 133 -6.88 4.67 14.71
N PHE A 134 -7.11 3.45 15.20
CA PHE A 134 -7.36 2.33 14.31
C PHE A 134 -8.51 2.66 13.35
N ILE A 135 -8.40 2.19 12.11
CA ILE A 135 -9.30 2.57 11.00
C ILE A 135 -10.79 2.44 11.36
N TYR A 136 -11.17 1.49 12.20
CA TYR A 136 -12.55 1.29 12.68
C TYR A 136 -13.13 2.42 13.51
N PHE A 137 -12.30 3.26 14.13
CA PHE A 137 -12.74 4.42 14.91
C PHE A 137 -12.86 5.70 14.06
N GLN A 138 -12.64 5.62 12.75
CA GLN A 138 -12.75 6.75 11.82
C GLN A 138 -14.09 6.78 11.04
N PHE A 139 -15.03 5.90 11.37
CA PHE A 139 -16.33 5.77 10.72
C PHE A 139 -17.47 5.84 11.73
#